data_AF-U9UFZ7-F1
#
_entry.id   AF-U9UFZ7-F1
#
_cell.length_a   1.000
_cell.length_b   1.000
_cell.length_c   1.000
_cell.angle_alpha   90.00
_cell.angle_beta   90.00
_cell.angle_gamma   90.00
#
_symmetry.space_group_name_H-M   'P 1'
#
loop_
_entity.id
_entity.type
_entity.pdbx_description
1 polymer ?
#
loop_
_entity_poly.entity_id
_entity_poly.type
_entity_poly.pdbx_seq_one_letter_code
_entity_poly.pdbx_strand_id
1 'polypeptide(L)'
;MALGLAIRDAGLPSCAGIIGWSPWVDLTVSMPSMLDEECCDYIPKPSKRFIHKESQVEIEYKEKAAALTAKIKKQNIGPKIWHDSFDRPEGRIQMYAPNEGLAIPYVSPMLAESLGGLPPLLLVAGDSERLRDEAIYLAHRSAEPAKYKGPSYNAGKFEKSPFQAPTNTTLEVYEEMPHVFQVMDHASTTKSYERTVEFINKVTNAINEPLPPSSFSCINTKGEFGPLKEYHKEIQKWENIGIVPSVKRELTTRRSTPELFVYTALLLAGFAYFLRKNFY
;
A
#
# COMPACT_ATOMS: atom_id res chain seq x y z
N MET A 1 -1.24 -8.30 -2.23
CA MET A 1 -0.23 -8.25 -3.31
C MET A 1 0.94 -9.23 -3.10
N ALA A 2 1.64 -9.21 -1.95
CA ALA A 2 2.80 -10.09 -1.69
C ALA A 2 2.53 -11.59 -1.94
N LEU A 3 1.39 -12.10 -1.48
CA LEU A 3 0.98 -13.48 -1.74
C LEU A 3 0.80 -13.78 -3.25
N GLY A 4 0.26 -12.83 -4.02
CA GLY A 4 0.11 -12.97 -5.47
C GLY A 4 1.46 -13.09 -6.18
N LEU A 5 2.45 -12.29 -5.76
CA LEU A 5 3.83 -12.44 -6.23
C LEU A 5 4.40 -13.81 -5.87
N ALA A 6 4.26 -14.25 -4.62
CA ALA A 6 4.79 -15.53 -4.16
C ALA A 6 4.19 -16.74 -4.92
N ILE A 7 2.88 -16.73 -5.19
CA ILE A 7 2.21 -17.76 -6.00
C ILE A 7 2.75 -17.78 -7.42
N ARG A 8 2.82 -16.60 -8.07
CA ARG A 8 3.35 -16.42 -9.44
C ARG A 8 4.79 -16.90 -9.54
N ASP A 9 5.65 -16.45 -8.64
CA ASP A 9 7.08 -16.71 -8.65
C ASP A 9 7.40 -18.19 -8.35
N ALA A 10 6.53 -18.87 -7.59
CA ALA A 10 6.61 -20.31 -7.33
C ALA A 10 6.03 -21.18 -8.47
N GLY A 11 5.45 -20.59 -9.52
CA GLY A 11 4.80 -21.33 -10.61
C GLY A 11 3.55 -22.09 -10.17
N LEU A 12 2.90 -21.67 -9.08
CA LEU A 12 1.68 -22.27 -8.58
C LEU A 12 0.46 -21.76 -9.37
N PRO A 13 -0.65 -22.53 -9.42
CA PRO A 13 -1.89 -22.06 -10.04
C PRO A 13 -2.35 -20.73 -9.43
N SER A 14 -2.56 -19.71 -10.27
CA SER A 14 -3.00 -18.40 -9.84
C SER A 14 -4.48 -18.39 -9.43
N CYS A 15 -4.86 -17.43 -8.57
CA CYS A 15 -6.25 -17.06 -8.38
C CYS A 15 -6.82 -16.33 -9.62
N ALA A 16 -8.15 -16.22 -9.70
CA ALA A 16 -8.84 -15.58 -10.82
C ALA A 16 -8.62 -14.06 -10.90
N GLY A 17 -8.39 -13.40 -9.76
CA GLY A 17 -8.15 -11.97 -9.67
C GLY A 17 -7.78 -11.54 -8.25
N ILE A 18 -7.18 -10.37 -8.11
CA ILE A 18 -6.78 -9.79 -6.83
C ILE A 18 -7.45 -8.43 -6.66
N ILE A 19 -8.08 -8.22 -5.51
CA ILE A 19 -8.64 -6.93 -5.12
C ILE A 19 -7.74 -6.32 -4.05
N GLY A 20 -7.37 -5.06 -4.23
CA GLY A 20 -6.63 -4.26 -3.25
C GLY A 20 -7.42 -3.00 -2.93
N TRP A 21 -8.13 -2.98 -1.82
CA TRP A 21 -8.68 -1.75 -1.25
C TRP A 21 -7.60 -1.07 -0.43
N SER A 22 -7.26 0.16 -0.83
CA SER A 22 -6.23 0.98 -0.21
C SER A 22 -4.94 0.19 0.11
N PRO A 23 -4.33 -0.46 -0.90
CA PRO A 23 -3.28 -1.43 -0.67
C PRO A 23 -1.98 -0.78 -0.20
N TRP A 24 -1.49 -1.19 0.97
CA TRP A 24 -0.14 -0.82 1.42
C TRP A 24 0.90 -1.80 0.85
N VAL A 25 1.64 -1.35 -0.15
CA VAL A 25 2.59 -2.11 -0.96
C VAL A 25 4.01 -1.55 -0.93
N ASP A 26 4.22 -0.35 -0.38
CA ASP A 26 5.54 0.23 -0.13
C ASP A 26 5.77 0.55 1.36
N LEU A 27 6.45 -0.36 2.07
CA LEU A 27 6.77 -0.16 3.48
C LEU A 27 7.96 0.78 3.71
N THR A 28 8.62 1.26 2.65
CA THR A 28 9.65 2.32 2.76
C THR A 28 9.04 3.70 2.90
N VAL A 29 7.71 3.81 2.79
CA VAL A 29 6.93 5.06 2.87
C VAL A 29 7.45 6.14 1.93
N SER A 30 7.86 5.73 0.73
CA SER A 30 8.59 6.60 -0.21
C SER A 30 7.70 7.44 -1.12
N MET A 31 6.38 7.23 -1.10
CA MET A 31 5.46 7.95 -1.98
C MET A 31 5.13 9.36 -1.46
N PRO A 32 4.89 10.35 -2.35
CA PRO A 32 4.62 11.74 -1.96
C PRO A 32 3.39 11.89 -1.04
N SER A 33 2.28 11.21 -1.33
CA SER A 33 1.06 11.27 -0.50
C SER A 33 1.28 10.86 0.96
N MET A 34 2.31 10.05 1.26
CA MET A 34 2.66 9.73 2.64
C MET A 34 3.17 10.94 3.43
N LEU A 35 3.80 11.89 2.76
CA LEU A 35 4.37 13.12 3.32
C LEU A 35 3.45 14.33 3.15
N ASP A 36 2.30 14.16 2.50
CA ASP A 36 1.34 15.22 2.30
C ASP A 36 0.77 15.70 3.66
N GLU A 37 0.99 16.99 3.93
CA GLU A 37 0.57 17.66 5.15
C GLU A 37 -0.93 17.98 5.13
N GLU A 38 -1.52 18.17 3.95
CA GLU A 38 -2.92 18.52 3.69
C GLU A 38 -3.81 17.29 3.52
N CYS A 39 -3.22 16.08 3.46
CA CYS A 39 -3.96 14.83 3.34
C CYS A 39 -4.90 14.60 4.55
N CYS A 40 -6.21 14.59 4.25
CA CYS A 40 -7.33 14.36 5.16
C CYS A 40 -7.59 12.87 5.44
N ASP A 41 -6.54 12.16 5.89
CA ASP A 41 -6.61 10.73 6.23
C ASP A 41 -6.46 10.52 7.74
N TYR A 42 -7.07 9.45 8.25
CA TYR A 42 -6.88 8.99 9.63
C TYR A 42 -5.60 8.16 9.80
N ILE A 43 -4.98 7.69 8.71
CA ILE A 43 -3.61 7.14 8.78
C ILE A 43 -2.67 8.21 9.32
N PRO A 44 -1.92 7.93 10.40
CA PRO A 44 -0.98 8.89 10.95
C PRO A 44 0.15 9.18 9.97
N LYS A 45 0.60 10.44 9.97
CA LYS A 45 1.81 10.85 9.26
C LYS A 45 2.98 9.95 9.67
N PRO A 46 3.85 9.55 8.72
CA PRO A 46 5.10 8.89 9.03
C PRO A 46 5.88 9.67 10.09
N SER A 47 6.53 8.92 10.98
CA SER A 47 7.41 9.48 11.99
C SER A 47 8.85 9.09 11.71
N LYS A 48 9.78 9.79 12.35
CA LYS A 48 11.23 9.52 12.29
C LYS A 48 11.57 8.08 12.64
N ARG A 49 10.86 7.50 13.62
CA ARG A 49 11.14 6.18 14.18
C ARG A 49 9.98 5.70 15.03
N PHE A 50 9.77 4.38 15.03
CA PHE A 50 9.02 3.72 16.10
C PHE A 50 9.91 3.58 17.34
N ILE A 51 9.49 4.17 18.47
CA ILE A 51 10.17 4.04 19.76
C ILE A 51 9.39 3.03 20.61
N HIS A 52 9.94 1.84 20.78
CA HIS A 52 9.39 0.86 21.70
C HIS A 52 10.00 1.04 23.09
N LYS A 53 9.16 0.87 24.12
CA LYS A 53 9.68 0.68 25.48
C LYS A 53 10.43 -0.64 25.54
N GLU A 54 11.52 -0.64 26.30
CA GLU A 54 12.30 -1.84 26.53
C GLU A 54 11.41 -2.94 27.14
N SER A 55 11.52 -4.15 26.58
CA SER A 55 10.76 -5.32 26.98
C SER A 55 11.48 -6.57 26.48
N GLN A 56 11.17 -7.73 27.05
CA GLN A 56 11.72 -9.01 26.59
C GLN A 56 11.44 -9.25 25.09
N VAL A 57 10.24 -8.91 24.62
CA VAL A 57 9.85 -9.02 23.21
C VAL A 57 10.70 -8.11 22.32
N GLU A 58 11.01 -6.88 22.77
CA GLU A 58 11.85 -5.94 22.02
C GLU A 58 13.30 -6.44 21.94
N ILE A 59 13.82 -7.05 23.01
CA ILE A 59 15.17 -7.65 23.03
C ILE A 59 15.24 -8.81 22.03
N GLU A 60 14.33 -9.77 22.13
CA GLU A 60 14.28 -10.91 21.20
C GLU A 60 14.10 -10.47 19.75
N TYR A 61 13.26 -9.44 19.52
CA TYR A 61 13.10 -8.85 18.20
C TYR A 61 14.43 -8.31 17.70
N LYS A 62 15.17 -7.52 18.50
CA LYS A 62 16.46 -6.93 18.11
C LYS A 62 17.48 -8.00 17.76
N GLU A 63 17.55 -9.08 18.53
CA GLU A 63 18.44 -10.21 18.25
C GLU A 63 18.09 -10.91 16.93
N LYS A 64 16.80 -11.25 16.72
CA LYS A 64 16.31 -11.87 15.49
C LYS A 64 16.50 -10.95 14.28
N ALA A 65 16.22 -9.66 14.44
CA ALA A 65 16.41 -8.64 13.43
C ALA A 65 17.89 -8.51 13.05
N ALA A 66 18.80 -8.44 14.02
CA ALA A 66 20.24 -8.41 13.76
C ALA A 66 20.72 -9.65 13.01
N ALA A 67 20.23 -10.85 13.37
CA ALA A 67 20.55 -12.08 12.67
C ALA A 67 20.02 -12.08 11.22
N LEU A 68 18.80 -11.60 10.98
CA LEU A 68 18.22 -11.47 9.64
C LEU A 68 18.95 -10.41 8.81
N THR A 69 19.23 -9.25 9.37
CA THR A 69 20.03 -8.19 8.73
C THR A 69 21.41 -8.70 8.35
N ALA A 70 22.08 -9.46 9.22
CA ALA A 70 23.36 -10.08 8.90
C ALA A 70 23.24 -11.09 7.75
N LYS A 71 22.16 -11.88 7.69
CA LYS A 71 21.88 -12.78 6.55
C LYS A 71 21.67 -12.01 5.26
N ILE A 72 20.87 -10.94 5.27
CA ILE A 72 20.63 -10.09 4.09
C ILE A 72 21.93 -9.47 3.60
N LYS A 73 22.76 -8.92 4.51
CA LYS A 73 24.06 -8.32 4.16
C LYS A 73 25.08 -9.34 3.66
N LYS A 74 25.03 -10.60 4.14
CA LYS A 74 25.92 -11.70 3.72
C LYS A 74 25.43 -12.44 2.47
N GLN A 75 24.14 -12.38 2.14
CA GLN A 75 23.60 -12.96 0.93
C GLN A 75 24.19 -12.20 -0.27
N ASN A 76 25.32 -12.68 -0.77
CA ASN A 76 25.95 -12.32 -2.05
C ASN A 76 25.07 -12.78 -3.24
N ILE A 77 23.79 -12.42 -3.24
CA ILE A 77 22.82 -12.78 -4.27
C ILE A 77 22.50 -11.50 -5.06
N GLY A 78 23.35 -11.19 -6.04
CA GLY A 78 23.13 -10.08 -6.98
C GLY A 78 23.36 -8.66 -6.43
N PRO A 79 23.07 -7.62 -7.23
CA PRO A 79 23.25 -6.23 -6.81
C PRO A 79 22.35 -5.91 -5.60
N LYS A 80 22.90 -5.11 -4.69
CA LYS A 80 22.30 -4.62 -3.43
C LYS A 80 20.77 -4.48 -3.56
N ILE A 81 20.02 -5.27 -2.80
CA ILE A 81 18.55 -5.25 -2.83
C ILE A 81 17.94 -4.07 -2.05
N TRP A 82 18.77 -3.21 -1.43
CA TRP A 82 18.34 -2.10 -0.57
C TRP A 82 19.13 -0.81 -0.88
N HIS A 83 18.66 0.32 -0.34
CA HIS A 83 19.30 1.63 -0.51
C HIS A 83 19.94 2.13 0.81
N ASP A 84 20.90 3.06 0.74
CA ASP A 84 21.56 3.59 1.94
C ASP A 84 20.63 4.34 2.89
N SER A 85 19.49 4.84 2.39
CA SER A 85 18.44 5.47 3.21
C SER A 85 17.80 4.52 4.25
N PHE A 86 18.09 3.23 4.18
CA PHE A 86 17.59 2.20 5.08
C PHE A 86 18.43 2.13 6.36
N ASP A 87 19.68 2.62 6.30
CA ASP A 87 20.53 2.75 7.47
C ASP A 87 20.01 3.89 8.36
N ARG A 88 19.35 3.50 9.44
CA ARG A 88 18.73 4.40 10.42
C ARG A 88 19.21 3.96 11.81
N PRO A 89 20.41 4.38 12.24
CA PRO A 89 20.93 4.03 13.58
C PRO A 89 20.00 4.53 14.69
N GLU A 90 19.23 5.59 14.40
CA GLU A 90 18.29 6.25 15.31
C GLU A 90 17.03 5.41 15.61
N GLY A 91 16.71 4.39 14.80
CA GLY A 91 15.53 3.55 14.99
C GLY A 91 14.99 2.83 13.75
N ARG A 92 13.86 2.14 13.94
CA ARG A 92 13.19 1.36 12.88
C ARG A 92 12.14 2.18 12.15
N ILE A 93 12.03 1.95 10.84
CA ILE A 93 11.03 2.57 9.98
C ILE A 93 9.68 1.86 10.14
N GLN A 94 9.68 0.53 10.30
CA GLN A 94 8.48 -0.29 10.46
C GLN A 94 8.62 -1.28 11.60
N MET A 95 7.49 -1.70 12.15
CA MET A 95 7.43 -2.79 13.13
C MET A 95 7.53 -4.17 12.47
N TYR A 96 7.01 -4.30 11.24
CA TYR A 96 6.82 -5.58 10.54
C TYR A 96 8.12 -6.26 10.13
N ALA A 97 9.11 -5.51 9.65
CA ALA A 97 10.38 -6.03 9.15
C ALA A 97 11.54 -5.13 9.58
N PRO A 98 12.77 -5.68 9.75
CA PRO A 98 13.95 -4.84 9.92
C PRO A 98 14.15 -3.96 8.69
N ASN A 99 14.82 -2.82 8.85
CA ASN A 99 14.96 -1.83 7.78
C ASN A 99 15.53 -2.48 6.51
N GLU A 100 16.62 -3.25 6.59
CA GLU A 100 17.23 -3.93 5.42
C GLU A 100 16.31 -4.94 4.72
N GLY A 101 15.24 -5.39 5.38
CA GLY A 101 14.24 -6.27 4.81
C GLY A 101 13.11 -5.55 4.07
N LEU A 102 12.99 -4.23 4.16
CA LEU A 102 11.86 -3.49 3.59
C LEU A 102 11.80 -3.56 2.07
N ALA A 103 12.94 -3.71 1.40
CA ALA A 103 13.02 -3.81 -0.06
C ALA A 103 12.83 -5.23 -0.61
N ILE A 104 12.62 -6.23 0.27
CA ILE A 104 12.26 -7.57 -0.16
C ILE A 104 10.90 -7.49 -0.85
N PRO A 105 10.73 -8.01 -2.09
CA PRO A 105 9.46 -7.91 -2.84
C PRO A 105 8.24 -8.49 -2.12
N TYR A 106 8.41 -9.49 -1.25
CA TYR A 106 7.32 -10.05 -0.45
C TYR A 106 7.01 -9.25 0.83
N VAL A 107 7.84 -8.25 1.16
CA VAL A 107 7.62 -7.28 2.23
C VAL A 107 7.03 -6.00 1.66
N SER A 108 7.65 -5.45 0.62
CA SER A 108 7.12 -4.32 -0.16
C SER A 108 6.94 -4.74 -1.62
N PRO A 109 5.76 -5.23 -2.02
CA PRO A 109 5.46 -5.63 -3.39
C PRO A 109 5.72 -4.56 -4.44
N MET A 110 5.55 -3.29 -4.08
CA MET A 110 5.91 -2.16 -4.91
C MET A 110 7.40 -2.17 -5.31
N LEU A 111 8.27 -2.86 -4.58
CA LEU A 111 9.71 -2.89 -4.86
C LEU A 111 10.14 -4.14 -5.63
N ALA A 112 9.18 -4.97 -6.08
CA ALA A 112 9.45 -6.09 -6.98
C ALA A 112 10.10 -5.62 -8.29
N GLU A 113 11.01 -6.43 -8.85
CA GLU A 113 11.59 -6.19 -10.18
C GLU A 113 10.53 -6.16 -11.28
N SER A 114 9.45 -6.93 -11.13
CA SER A 114 8.32 -6.94 -12.04
C SER A 114 6.98 -7.16 -11.32
N LEU A 115 5.99 -6.39 -11.73
CA LEU A 115 4.56 -6.54 -11.38
C LEU A 115 3.74 -7.12 -12.54
N GLY A 116 4.40 -7.58 -13.61
CA GLY A 116 3.77 -8.25 -14.74
C GLY A 116 3.36 -9.69 -14.43
N GLY A 117 2.52 -10.27 -15.28
CA GLY A 117 2.08 -11.67 -15.18
C GLY A 117 1.30 -12.03 -13.91
N LEU A 118 0.78 -11.03 -13.20
CA LEU A 118 -0.17 -11.26 -12.11
C LEU A 118 -1.57 -11.53 -12.70
N PRO A 119 -2.48 -12.17 -11.94
CA PRO A 119 -3.87 -12.22 -12.32
C PRO A 119 -4.47 -10.81 -12.37
N PRO A 120 -5.65 -10.63 -12.99
CA PRO A 120 -6.36 -9.36 -13.05
C PRO A 120 -6.42 -8.65 -11.70
N LEU A 121 -6.21 -7.34 -11.69
CA LEU A 121 -6.18 -6.51 -10.50
C LEU A 121 -7.34 -5.52 -10.49
N LEU A 122 -8.04 -5.42 -9.36
CA LEU A 122 -8.85 -4.26 -9.00
C LEU A 122 -8.16 -3.54 -7.85
N LEU A 123 -7.67 -2.33 -8.10
CA LEU A 123 -7.04 -1.46 -7.11
C LEU A 123 -7.97 -0.29 -6.83
N VAL A 124 -8.32 -0.10 -5.57
CA VAL A 124 -9.20 0.99 -5.13
C VAL A 124 -8.43 1.86 -4.17
N ALA A 125 -8.51 3.17 -4.35
CA ALA A 125 -7.90 4.16 -3.47
C ALA A 125 -8.87 5.28 -3.13
N GLY A 126 -8.67 5.89 -1.96
CA GLY A 126 -9.28 7.17 -1.61
C GLY A 126 -8.44 8.33 -2.16
N ASP A 127 -9.06 9.37 -2.68
CA ASP A 127 -8.35 10.57 -3.16
C ASP A 127 -7.71 11.35 -2.00
N SER A 128 -8.30 11.26 -0.81
CA SER A 128 -7.81 11.91 0.41
C SER A 128 -6.96 10.99 1.30
N GLU A 129 -6.52 9.83 0.80
CA GLU A 129 -5.73 8.86 1.58
C GLU A 129 -4.21 9.00 1.40
N ARG A 130 -3.45 8.60 2.43
CA ARG A 130 -1.97 8.64 2.39
C ARG A 130 -1.35 7.60 1.45
N LEU A 131 -2.03 6.48 1.24
CA LEU A 131 -1.58 5.39 0.35
C LEU A 131 -2.03 5.59 -1.11
N ARG A 132 -2.64 6.73 -1.45
CA ARG A 132 -3.19 6.99 -2.78
C ARG A 132 -2.14 6.80 -3.87
N ASP A 133 -0.98 7.43 -3.69
CA ASP A 133 0.04 7.47 -4.73
C ASP A 133 0.68 6.10 -4.97
N GLU A 134 0.83 5.27 -3.93
CA GLU A 134 1.31 3.89 -4.13
C GLU A 134 0.28 3.02 -4.85
N ALA A 135 -1.03 3.19 -4.60
CA ALA A 135 -2.06 2.48 -5.36
C ALA A 135 -2.05 2.89 -6.84
N ILE A 136 -1.96 4.20 -7.13
CA ILE A 136 -1.87 4.73 -8.50
C ILE A 136 -0.61 4.22 -9.20
N TYR A 137 0.55 4.29 -8.54
CA TYR A 137 1.82 3.88 -9.14
C TYR A 137 1.87 2.35 -9.34
N LEU A 138 1.27 1.57 -8.43
CA LEU A 138 1.16 0.11 -8.55
C LEU A 138 0.32 -0.25 -9.78
N ALA A 139 -0.76 0.48 -10.02
CA ALA A 139 -1.61 0.28 -11.19
C ALA A 139 -0.83 0.52 -12.48
N HIS A 140 -0.10 1.65 -12.57
CA HIS A 140 0.71 1.96 -13.74
C HIS A 140 1.85 0.97 -13.95
N ARG A 141 2.59 0.60 -12.89
CA ARG A 141 3.67 -0.38 -13.00
C ARG A 141 3.21 -1.80 -13.31
N SER A 142 2.00 -2.18 -12.93
CA SER A 142 1.45 -3.50 -13.28
C SER A 142 0.91 -3.53 -14.72
N ALA A 143 0.23 -2.47 -15.16
CA ALA A 143 -0.35 -2.37 -16.49
C ALA A 143 0.65 -2.02 -17.61
N GLU A 144 1.71 -1.26 -17.30
CA GLU A 144 2.75 -0.85 -18.25
C GLU A 144 4.16 -1.08 -17.65
N PRO A 145 4.52 -2.34 -17.31
CA PRO A 145 5.72 -2.64 -16.52
C PRO A 145 7.05 -2.27 -17.21
N ALA A 146 7.07 -2.18 -18.54
CA ALA A 146 8.24 -1.72 -19.30
C ALA A 146 8.42 -0.19 -19.27
N LYS A 147 7.37 0.57 -18.97
CA LYS A 147 7.39 2.03 -18.97
C LYS A 147 7.68 2.60 -17.59
N TYR A 148 7.04 2.05 -16.55
CA TYR A 148 7.18 2.55 -15.18
C TYR A 148 8.16 1.70 -14.37
N LYS A 149 9.21 2.36 -13.90
CA LYS A 149 10.36 1.71 -13.26
C LYS A 149 10.08 1.42 -11.78
N GLY A 150 10.74 0.37 -11.28
CA GLY A 150 10.84 0.11 -9.85
C GLY A 150 11.91 0.98 -9.18
N PRO A 151 12.34 0.65 -7.96
CA PRO A 151 13.43 1.35 -7.29
C PRO A 151 14.73 1.34 -8.11
N SER A 152 15.53 2.41 -7.96
CA SER A 152 16.78 2.60 -8.72
C SER A 152 17.79 1.45 -8.54
N TYR A 153 17.84 0.83 -7.36
CA TYR A 153 18.67 -0.33 -7.07
C TYR A 153 18.17 -1.65 -7.72
N ASN A 154 17.03 -1.62 -8.40
CA ASN A 154 16.53 -2.70 -9.25
C ASN A 154 16.65 -2.39 -10.76
N ALA A 155 17.37 -1.34 -11.15
CA ALA A 155 17.60 -1.02 -12.56
C ALA A 155 18.18 -2.22 -13.33
N GLY A 156 17.62 -2.51 -14.51
CA GLY A 156 18.07 -3.62 -15.37
C GLY A 156 17.60 -5.02 -14.95
N LYS A 157 16.86 -5.15 -13.83
CA LYS A 157 16.32 -6.45 -13.38
C LYS A 157 15.04 -6.84 -14.13
N PHE A 158 14.21 -5.87 -14.49
CA PHE A 158 12.96 -6.11 -15.22
C PHE A 158 13.20 -6.84 -16.56
N GLU A 159 14.20 -6.40 -17.32
CA GLU A 159 14.56 -6.94 -18.64
C GLU A 159 15.05 -8.40 -18.58
N LYS A 160 15.46 -8.86 -17.39
CA LYS A 160 15.86 -10.25 -17.12
C LYS A 160 14.75 -11.06 -16.46
N SER A 161 13.70 -10.40 -15.99
CA SER A 161 12.58 -11.05 -15.32
C SER A 161 11.80 -11.89 -16.33
N PRO A 162 11.33 -13.11 -15.97
CA PRO A 162 10.44 -13.87 -16.83
C PRO A 162 9.03 -13.25 -16.89
N PHE A 163 8.69 -12.34 -15.98
CA PHE A 163 7.36 -11.77 -15.82
C PHE A 163 7.21 -10.39 -16.49
N GLN A 164 7.51 -10.27 -17.78
CA GLN A 164 7.46 -8.99 -18.50
C GLN A 164 6.07 -8.62 -19.04
N ALA A 165 5.17 -9.60 -19.13
CA ALA A 165 3.83 -9.41 -19.66
C ALA A 165 3.02 -8.44 -18.78
N PRO A 166 2.35 -7.43 -19.35
CA PRO A 166 1.43 -6.56 -18.63
C PRO A 166 0.38 -7.33 -17.84
N THR A 167 0.08 -6.84 -16.64
CA THR A 167 -1.05 -7.31 -15.82
C THR A 167 -2.29 -6.50 -16.19
N ASN A 168 -3.43 -7.16 -16.33
CA ASN A 168 -4.72 -6.49 -16.52
C ASN A 168 -5.10 -5.78 -15.23
N THR A 169 -5.16 -4.44 -15.24
CA THR A 169 -5.34 -3.66 -14.02
C THR A 169 -6.42 -2.59 -14.16
N THR A 170 -7.40 -2.64 -13.28
CA THR A 170 -8.40 -1.59 -13.07
C THR A 170 -8.04 -0.81 -11.82
N LEU A 171 -7.85 0.50 -11.95
CA LEU A 171 -7.68 1.45 -10.85
C LEU A 171 -8.89 2.36 -10.72
N GLU A 172 -9.40 2.48 -9.50
CA GLU A 172 -10.52 3.36 -9.14
C GLU A 172 -10.14 4.24 -7.95
N VAL A 173 -10.04 5.55 -8.16
CA VAL A 173 -9.74 6.55 -7.12
C VAL A 173 -11.02 7.31 -6.75
N TYR A 174 -11.49 7.19 -5.53
CA TYR A 174 -12.75 7.81 -5.08
C TYR A 174 -12.49 9.18 -4.46
N GLU A 175 -13.11 10.23 -5.01
CA GLU A 175 -12.99 11.59 -4.52
C GLU A 175 -13.40 11.73 -3.05
N GLU A 176 -12.66 12.55 -2.32
CA GLU A 176 -12.90 12.91 -0.91
C GLU A 176 -12.90 11.73 0.08
N MET A 177 -12.58 10.52 -0.39
CA MET A 177 -12.58 9.33 0.45
C MET A 177 -11.22 9.15 1.16
N PRO A 178 -11.23 8.82 2.47
CA PRO A 178 -10.04 8.46 3.21
C PRO A 178 -9.64 7.00 2.98
N HIS A 179 -8.61 6.54 3.70
CA HIS A 179 -8.17 5.15 3.67
C HIS A 179 -9.30 4.18 3.99
N VAL A 180 -9.43 3.09 3.22
CA VAL A 180 -10.44 2.01 3.41
C VAL A 180 -11.82 2.58 3.73
N PHE A 181 -12.28 3.57 2.96
CA PHE A 181 -13.58 4.21 3.17
C PHE A 181 -14.75 3.21 3.13
N GLN A 182 -14.55 2.00 2.60
CA GLN A 182 -15.55 0.93 2.56
C GLN A 182 -16.07 0.51 3.94
N VAL A 183 -15.36 0.82 5.04
CA VAL A 183 -15.85 0.59 6.41
C VAL A 183 -16.77 1.71 6.93
N MET A 184 -16.96 2.77 6.15
CA MET A 184 -17.77 3.94 6.49
C MET A 184 -19.12 3.89 5.78
N ASP A 185 -20.14 4.45 6.40
CA ASP A 185 -21.47 4.62 5.80
C ASP A 185 -21.46 5.82 4.84
N HIS A 186 -21.23 5.56 3.55
CA HIS A 186 -21.15 6.57 2.50
C HIS A 186 -21.60 6.01 1.15
N ALA A 187 -22.13 6.84 0.24
CA ALA A 187 -22.56 6.40 -1.09
C ALA A 187 -21.41 5.76 -1.91
N SER A 188 -20.19 6.29 -1.77
CA SER A 188 -18.97 5.72 -2.36
C SER A 188 -18.70 4.29 -1.90
N THR A 189 -19.03 3.95 -0.65
CA THR A 189 -18.87 2.60 -0.10
C THR A 189 -19.74 1.61 -0.87
N THR A 190 -21.04 1.92 -1.02
CA THR A 190 -21.97 1.11 -1.82
C THR A 190 -21.45 0.94 -3.24
N LYS A 191 -21.01 2.04 -3.87
CA LYS A 191 -20.46 1.99 -5.22
C LYS A 191 -19.21 1.12 -5.32
N SER A 192 -18.29 1.19 -4.35
CA SER A 192 -17.07 0.38 -4.30
C SER A 192 -17.36 -1.10 -4.11
N TYR A 193 -18.39 -1.45 -3.33
CA TYR A 193 -18.85 -2.83 -3.21
C TYR A 193 -19.47 -3.34 -4.51
N GLU A 194 -20.34 -2.58 -5.16
CA GLU A 194 -20.91 -2.94 -6.47
C GLU A 194 -19.81 -3.23 -7.49
N ARG A 195 -18.82 -2.33 -7.59
CA ARG A 195 -17.67 -2.49 -8.49
C ARG A 195 -16.81 -3.70 -8.15
N THR A 196 -16.64 -3.99 -6.87
CA THR A 196 -15.91 -5.18 -6.42
C THR A 196 -16.67 -6.46 -6.80
N VAL A 197 -17.99 -6.50 -6.62
CA VAL A 197 -18.82 -7.65 -7.02
C VAL A 197 -18.82 -7.83 -8.54
N GLU A 198 -18.93 -6.74 -9.31
CA GLU A 198 -18.82 -6.78 -10.77
C GLU A 198 -17.46 -7.35 -11.22
N PHE A 199 -16.36 -6.92 -10.58
CA PHE A 199 -15.04 -7.47 -10.85
C PHE A 199 -14.95 -8.96 -10.53
N ILE A 200 -15.42 -9.39 -9.34
CA ILE A 200 -15.45 -10.80 -8.94
C ILE A 200 -16.20 -11.63 -9.97
N ASN A 201 -17.44 -11.25 -10.28
CA ASN A 201 -18.27 -11.95 -11.26
C ASN A 201 -17.56 -12.06 -12.61
N LYS A 202 -16.87 -11.00 -13.03
CA LYS A 202 -16.16 -10.97 -14.29
C LYS A 202 -14.98 -11.95 -14.31
N VAL A 203 -14.15 -11.95 -13.26
CA VAL A 203 -12.96 -12.80 -13.23
C VAL A 203 -13.28 -14.27 -12.93
N THR A 204 -14.40 -14.57 -12.26
CA THR A 204 -14.79 -15.96 -11.94
C THR A 204 -15.69 -16.60 -13.00
N ASN A 205 -16.52 -15.82 -13.71
CA ASN A 205 -17.47 -16.35 -14.69
C ASN A 205 -16.97 -16.27 -16.13
N ALA A 206 -15.81 -15.65 -16.39
CA ALA A 206 -15.20 -15.56 -17.71
C ALA A 206 -14.71 -16.94 -18.19
N ILE A 207 -15.64 -17.82 -18.53
CA ILE A 207 -15.36 -19.07 -19.24
C ILE A 207 -15.13 -18.76 -20.73
N ASN A 208 -15.61 -17.63 -21.28
CA ASN A 208 -15.48 -17.30 -22.71
C ASN A 208 -15.36 -15.81 -23.11
N GLU A 209 -15.41 -14.84 -22.18
CA GLU A 209 -15.32 -13.41 -22.55
C GLU A 209 -13.98 -12.79 -22.17
N PRO A 210 -13.31 -12.05 -23.08
CA PRO A 210 -12.06 -11.38 -22.77
C PRO A 210 -12.28 -10.25 -21.75
N LEU A 211 -11.31 -10.08 -20.86
CA LEU A 211 -11.31 -8.95 -19.95
C LEU A 211 -11.13 -7.63 -20.72
N PRO A 212 -11.76 -6.54 -20.27
CA PRO A 212 -11.55 -5.22 -20.83
C PRO A 212 -10.10 -4.80 -20.62
N PRO A 213 -9.58 -3.86 -21.43
CA PRO A 213 -8.24 -3.34 -21.21
C PRO A 213 -8.11 -2.69 -19.82
N SER A 214 -6.86 -2.58 -19.34
CA SER A 214 -6.55 -1.86 -18.12
C SER A 214 -7.13 -0.44 -18.16
N SER A 215 -7.65 0.02 -17.01
CA SER A 215 -8.40 1.27 -16.92
C SER A 215 -8.03 2.04 -15.66
N PHE A 216 -8.00 3.37 -15.75
CA PHE A 216 -7.64 4.25 -14.65
C PHE A 216 -8.69 5.35 -14.54
N SER A 217 -9.46 5.33 -13.45
CA SER A 217 -10.60 6.22 -13.30
C SER A 217 -10.60 6.90 -11.94
N CYS A 218 -11.06 8.15 -11.93
CA CYS A 218 -11.48 8.85 -10.73
C CYS A 218 -13.00 8.79 -10.66
N ILE A 219 -13.54 8.45 -9.49
CA ILE A 219 -14.98 8.35 -9.24
C ILE A 219 -15.35 9.52 -8.34
N ASN A 220 -16.21 10.40 -8.85
CA ASN A 220 -16.62 11.59 -8.10
C ASN A 220 -17.57 11.26 -6.95
N THR A 221 -17.92 12.27 -6.14
CA THR A 221 -18.83 12.12 -5.00
C THR A 221 -20.26 11.66 -5.37
N LYS A 222 -20.62 11.73 -6.67
CA LYS A 222 -21.90 11.22 -7.20
C LYS A 222 -21.79 9.78 -7.73
N GLY A 223 -20.60 9.17 -7.70
CA GLY A 223 -20.35 7.83 -8.22
C GLY A 223 -20.12 7.76 -9.74
N GLU A 224 -19.89 8.90 -10.39
CA GLU A 224 -19.67 8.99 -11.83
C GLU A 224 -18.18 8.81 -12.17
N PHE A 225 -17.90 8.12 -13.26
CA PHE A 225 -16.54 7.85 -13.72
C PHE A 225 -15.98 9.03 -14.53
N GLY A 226 -14.76 9.44 -14.18
CA GLY A 226 -13.97 10.42 -14.91
C GLY A 226 -12.51 9.98 -15.04
N PRO A 227 -11.69 10.74 -15.80
CA PRO A 227 -10.26 10.50 -15.86
C PRO A 227 -9.60 10.80 -14.50
N LEU A 228 -8.41 10.24 -14.27
CA LEU A 228 -7.57 10.70 -13.16
C LEU A 228 -7.29 12.20 -13.28
N LYS A 229 -7.43 12.92 -12.16
CA LYS A 229 -7.08 14.33 -12.01
C LYS A 229 -5.59 14.58 -12.32
N GLU A 230 -5.24 15.81 -12.69
CA GLU A 230 -3.86 16.13 -13.10
C GLU A 230 -2.83 15.85 -12.00
N TYR A 231 -3.12 16.16 -10.72
CA TYR A 231 -2.17 15.88 -9.64
C TYR A 231 -1.94 14.38 -9.40
N HIS A 232 -2.90 13.50 -9.74
CA HIS A 232 -2.68 12.05 -9.70
C HIS A 232 -1.59 11.61 -10.68
N LYS A 233 -1.39 12.35 -11.78
CA LYS A 233 -0.40 12.00 -12.81
C LYS A 233 1.02 12.41 -12.40
N GLU A 234 1.18 13.29 -11.43
CA GLU A 234 2.51 13.73 -10.97
C GLU A 234 3.34 12.56 -10.41
N ILE A 235 2.69 11.53 -9.84
CA ILE A 235 3.37 10.32 -9.36
C ILE A 235 4.11 9.57 -10.46
N GLN A 236 3.71 9.72 -11.72
CA GLN A 236 4.38 9.09 -12.87
C GLN A 236 5.81 9.62 -13.07
N LYS A 237 6.11 10.81 -12.54
CA LYS A 237 7.43 11.45 -12.57
C LYS A 237 8.27 11.14 -11.33
N TRP A 238 7.75 10.35 -10.38
CA TRP A 238 8.43 10.08 -9.12
C TRP A 238 9.58 9.09 -9.28
N GLU A 239 10.78 9.51 -8.86
CA GLU A 239 12.01 8.71 -9.01
C GLU A 239 12.51 8.11 -7.68
N ASN A 240 11.95 8.55 -6.55
CA ASN A 240 12.40 8.13 -5.22
C ASN A 240 11.66 6.90 -4.68
N ILE A 241 10.99 6.14 -5.55
CA ILE A 241 10.36 4.87 -5.18
C ILE A 241 11.36 3.96 -4.45
N GLY A 242 10.97 3.49 -3.28
CA GLY A 242 11.81 2.62 -2.44
C GLY A 242 12.96 3.33 -1.73
N ILE A 243 13.02 4.68 -1.75
CA ILE A 243 13.99 5.48 -1.00
C ILE A 243 13.27 6.08 0.21
N VAL A 244 13.75 5.71 1.41
CA VAL A 244 13.14 6.14 2.67
C VAL A 244 13.32 7.65 2.83
N PRO A 245 12.24 8.44 2.98
CA PRO A 245 12.33 9.88 3.08
C PRO A 245 12.95 10.33 4.40
N SER A 246 13.56 11.51 4.39
CA SER A 246 14.06 12.17 5.60
C SER A 246 12.89 12.81 6.37
N VAL A 247 12.31 12.07 7.31
CA VAL A 247 11.19 12.55 8.15
C VAL A 247 11.71 13.43 9.29
N LYS A 248 11.07 14.57 9.56
CA LYS A 248 11.47 15.49 10.65
C LYS A 248 10.74 15.26 11.98
N ARG A 249 9.59 14.58 11.97
CA ARG A 249 8.67 14.42 13.10
C ARG A 249 9.05 13.25 14.02
N GLU A 250 9.23 13.48 15.32
CA GLU A 250 9.34 12.39 16.30
C GLU A 250 7.95 11.85 16.67
N LEU A 251 7.82 10.53 16.88
CA LEU A 251 6.66 9.97 17.58
C LEU A 251 6.71 10.48 19.01
N THR A 252 5.90 11.49 19.33
CA THR A 252 5.72 11.89 20.72
C THR A 252 5.10 10.72 21.46
N THR A 253 5.77 10.21 22.50
CA THR A 253 5.10 9.37 23.48
C THR A 253 3.90 10.17 23.97
N ARG A 254 2.67 9.72 23.69
CA ARG A 254 1.47 10.35 24.24
C ARG A 254 1.71 10.53 25.75
N ARG A 255 1.97 11.76 26.20
CA ARG A 255 1.37 12.20 27.46
C ARG A 255 -0.11 12.15 27.16
N SER A 256 -0.83 11.32 27.92
CA SER A 256 -2.29 11.30 27.93
C SER A 256 -2.78 12.73 28.11
N THR A 257 -3.13 13.40 27.02
CA THR A 257 -3.84 14.67 27.10
C THR A 257 -5.28 14.35 27.49
N PRO A 258 -5.89 15.10 28.43
CA PRO A 258 -7.26 14.87 28.89
C PRO A 258 -8.31 14.84 27.76
N GLU A 259 -8.02 15.46 26.62
CA GLU A 259 -8.91 15.51 25.46
C GLU A 259 -9.20 14.15 24.84
N LEU A 260 -8.25 13.20 24.87
CA LEU A 260 -8.48 11.87 24.31
C LEU A 260 -9.58 11.13 25.08
N PHE A 261 -9.66 11.31 26.40
CA PHE A 261 -10.74 10.75 27.22
C PHE A 261 -12.11 11.35 26.87
N VAL A 262 -12.17 12.61 26.45
CA VAL A 262 -13.41 13.26 26.02
C VAL A 262 -13.91 12.65 24.71
N TYR A 263 -13.02 12.38 23.75
CA TYR A 263 -13.40 11.75 22.48
C TYR A 263 -13.78 10.28 22.62
N THR A 264 -13.09 9.48 23.44
CA THR A 264 -13.51 8.09 23.72
C THR A 264 -14.82 8.04 24.51
N ALA A 265 -15.06 8.97 25.44
CA ALA A 265 -16.31 9.05 26.17
C ALA A 265 -17.49 9.43 25.26
N LEU A 266 -17.30 10.35 24.30
CA LEU A 266 -18.32 10.71 23.32
C LEU A 266 -18.62 9.58 22.32
N LEU A 267 -17.60 8.84 21.86
CA LEU A 267 -17.77 7.66 21.00
C LEU A 267 -18.52 6.54 21.73
N LEU A 268 -18.18 6.26 22.99
CA LEU A 268 -18.89 5.26 23.80
C LEU A 268 -20.31 5.70 24.15
N ALA A 269 -20.56 7.00 24.38
CA ALA A 269 -21.90 7.53 24.61
C ALA A 269 -22.77 7.47 23.35
N GLY A 270 -22.20 7.74 22.17
CA GLY A 270 -22.87 7.58 20.88
C GLY A 270 -23.21 6.12 20.58
N PHE A 271 -22.28 5.19 20.87
CA PHE A 271 -22.50 3.76 20.70
C PHE A 271 -23.55 3.21 21.68
N ALA A 272 -23.55 3.66 22.94
CA ALA A 272 -24.56 3.30 23.93
C ALA A 272 -25.95 3.86 23.57
N TYR A 273 -26.02 5.09 23.04
CA TYR A 273 -27.27 5.67 22.55
C TYR A 273 -27.82 4.90 21.34
N PHE A 274 -26.96 4.52 20.40
CA PHE A 274 -27.33 3.73 19.22
C PHE A 274 -27.83 2.32 19.58
N LEU A 275 -27.17 1.65 20.52
CA LEU A 275 -27.62 0.33 21.02
C LEU A 275 -28.96 0.42 21.77
N ARG A 276 -29.18 1.49 22.54
CA ARG A 276 -30.43 1.67 23.30
C ARG A 276 -31.65 1.97 22.42
N LYS A 277 -31.46 2.56 21.23
CA LYS A 277 -32.55 2.93 20.31
C LYS A 277 -32.93 1.80 19.34
N ASN A 278 -32.06 0.80 19.16
CA ASN A 278 -32.27 -0.30 18.20
C ASN A 278 -32.57 -1.65 18.86
N PHE A 279 -32.44 -1.79 20.18
CA PHE A 279 -32.61 -3.06 20.89
C PHE A 279 -33.56 -3.01 22.11
N TYR A 280 -34.34 -1.93 22.27
CA TYR A 280 -35.46 -1.85 23.22
C TYR A 280 -36.66 -1.15 22.58
#